data_AF-A0A3E0WFJ9-F1
#
_entry.id   AF-A0A3E0WFJ9-F1
#
_cell.length_a   1.000
_cell.length_b   1.000
_cell.length_c   1.000
_cell.angle_alpha   90.00
_cell.angle_beta   90.00
_cell.angle_gamma   90.00
#
_symmetry.space_group_name_H-M   'P 1'
#
loop_
_entity.id
_entity.type
_entity.pdbx_description
1 polymer ?
#
loop_
_entity_poly.entity_id
_entity_poly.type
_entity_poly.pdbx_seq_one_letter_code
_entity_poly.pdbx_strand_id
1 'polypeptide(L)'
;MIQQSYSIFRRNVPAVRLAHEIGKRGIALLEHADEFRESWLDTQISAKQVHELIDAIEAQPSVLNYCTPETIGRMIYMLMNTGDGWNFRDVQLIPSSSGILQYGPGRNERREAAILYLLQTLVTSKREYQEILEHIGPVTPGASATEKANRAEANQQQIMDFLDGRQKREFVSWLEDFT
;
A
#
# COMPACT_ATOMS: atom_id res chain seq x y z
N MET A 1 7.21 -69.43 -20.64
CA MET A 1 7.17 -68.32 -21.61
C MET A 1 5.94 -67.48 -21.28
N ILE A 2 6.04 -66.58 -20.29
CA ILE A 2 4.92 -65.72 -19.85
C ILE A 2 5.20 -64.32 -20.39
N GLN A 3 4.85 -64.12 -21.66
CA GLN A 3 4.52 -62.79 -22.18
C GLN A 3 3.00 -62.63 -22.02
N GLN A 4 2.55 -61.38 -21.83
CA GLN A 4 1.18 -60.92 -21.51
C GLN A 4 0.97 -60.83 -19.99
N SER A 5 0.76 -59.68 -19.35
CA SER A 5 0.04 -58.49 -19.80
C SER A 5 0.45 -57.27 -18.96
N TYR A 6 1.29 -56.39 -19.51
CA TYR A 6 1.47 -55.01 -19.01
C TYR A 6 0.91 -54.00 -20.01
N SER A 7 -0.22 -54.34 -20.61
CA SER A 7 -0.97 -53.39 -21.41
C SER A 7 -2.37 -53.28 -20.83
N ILE A 8 -2.89 -52.05 -20.84
CA ILE A 8 -4.26 -51.69 -20.50
C ILE A 8 -4.49 -51.39 -19.00
N PHE A 9 -3.75 -50.41 -18.46
CA PHE A 9 -4.34 -49.50 -17.47
C PHE A 9 -5.46 -48.72 -18.19
N ARG A 10 -6.70 -49.24 -18.14
CA ARG A 10 -7.86 -48.60 -18.80
C ARG A 10 -8.10 -47.24 -18.14
N ARG A 11 -7.89 -46.16 -18.90
CA ARG A 11 -8.24 -44.77 -18.53
C ARG A 11 -9.73 -44.55 -18.18
N ASN A 12 -10.58 -45.57 -18.30
CA ASN A 12 -12.03 -45.52 -18.05
C ASN A 12 -12.50 -46.34 -16.83
N VAL A 13 -11.61 -46.82 -15.96
CA VAL A 13 -12.04 -47.42 -14.68
C VAL A 13 -12.46 -46.28 -13.73
N PRO A 14 -13.67 -46.32 -13.14
CA PRO A 14 -14.19 -45.23 -12.29
C PRO A 14 -13.22 -44.78 -11.19
N ALA A 15 -12.48 -45.72 -10.59
CA ALA A 15 -11.48 -45.43 -9.56
C ALA A 15 -10.27 -44.65 -10.09
N VAL A 16 -9.79 -44.93 -11.31
CA VAL A 16 -8.67 -44.21 -11.94
C VAL A 16 -9.09 -42.79 -12.33
N ARG A 17 -10.34 -42.61 -12.80
CA ARG A 17 -10.89 -41.29 -13.11
C ARG A 17 -11.08 -40.45 -11.85
N LEU A 18 -11.56 -41.04 -10.76
CA LEU A 18 -11.71 -40.39 -9.47
C LEU A 18 -10.35 -39.96 -8.90
N ALA A 19 -9.34 -40.84 -8.93
CA ALA A 19 -7.99 -40.52 -8.50
C ALA A 19 -7.36 -39.38 -9.32
N HIS A 20 -7.60 -39.36 -10.64
CA HIS A 20 -7.13 -38.29 -11.52
C HIS A 20 -7.78 -36.94 -11.21
N GLU A 21 -9.09 -36.90 -10.97
CA GLU A 21 -9.80 -35.68 -10.60
C GLU A 21 -9.42 -35.18 -9.20
N ILE A 22 -9.17 -36.09 -8.24
CA ILE A 22 -8.61 -35.73 -6.93
C ILE A 22 -7.20 -35.14 -7.09
N GLY A 23 -6.36 -35.77 -7.91
CA GLY A 23 -5.01 -35.27 -8.20
C GLY A 23 -5.01 -33.87 -8.81
N LYS A 24 -5.87 -33.62 -9.81
CA LYS A 24 -6.03 -32.28 -10.40
C LYS A 24 -6.49 -31.24 -9.39
N ARG A 25 -7.47 -31.57 -8.54
CA ARG A 25 -7.95 -30.65 -7.50
C ARG A 25 -6.88 -30.37 -6.45
N GLY A 26 -6.07 -31.37 -6.12
CA GLY A 26 -4.92 -31.22 -5.24
C GLY A 26 -3.86 -30.27 -5.81
N ILE A 27 -3.53 -30.43 -7.10
CA ILE A 27 -2.59 -29.53 -7.79
C ILE A 27 -3.15 -28.10 -7.84
N ALA A 28 -4.42 -27.92 -8.22
CA ALA A 28 -5.05 -26.60 -8.24
C ALA A 28 -5.05 -25.93 -6.86
N LEU A 29 -5.28 -26.69 -5.78
CA LEU A 29 -5.20 -26.17 -4.41
C LEU A 29 -3.79 -25.71 -4.04
N LEU A 30 -2.77 -26.47 -4.45
CA LEU A 30 -1.37 -26.09 -4.22
C LEU A 30 -0.98 -24.84 -5.02
N GLU A 31 -1.41 -24.73 -6.27
CA GLU A 31 -1.21 -23.54 -7.09
C GLU A 31 -1.86 -22.31 -6.44
N HIS A 32 -3.09 -22.42 -5.94
CA HIS A 32 -3.75 -21.32 -5.22
C HIS A 32 -3.04 -20.98 -3.90
N ALA A 33 -2.49 -21.98 -3.20
CA ALA A 33 -1.74 -21.75 -1.97
C ALA A 33 -0.41 -21.04 -2.23
N ASP A 34 0.27 -21.36 -3.33
CA ASP A 34 1.47 -20.67 -3.77
C ASP A 34 1.17 -19.23 -4.19
N GLU A 35 0.12 -19.00 -5.00
CA GLU A 35 -0.33 -17.65 -5.36
C GLU A 35 -0.68 -16.80 -4.13
N PHE A 36 -1.39 -17.39 -3.16
CA PHE A 36 -1.70 -16.74 -1.90
C PHE A 36 -0.42 -16.41 -1.10
N ARG A 37 0.54 -17.34 -1.05
CA ARG A 37 1.82 -17.12 -0.35
C ARG A 37 2.60 -15.97 -0.96
N GLU A 38 2.74 -15.92 -2.28
CA GLU A 38 3.45 -14.84 -2.97
C GLU A 38 2.74 -13.50 -2.74
N SER A 39 1.42 -13.45 -2.89
CA SER A 39 0.63 -12.24 -2.58
C SER A 39 0.80 -11.78 -1.12
N TRP A 40 0.84 -12.72 -0.17
CA TRP A 40 1.07 -12.40 1.24
C TRP A 40 2.48 -11.86 1.48
N LEU A 41 3.51 -12.46 0.88
CA LEU A 41 4.90 -11.99 0.97
C LEU A 41 5.05 -10.58 0.40
N ASP A 42 4.49 -10.32 -0.78
CA ASP A 42 4.50 -8.98 -1.39
C ASP A 42 3.82 -7.93 -0.50
N THR A 43 2.72 -8.32 0.15
CA THR A 43 2.01 -7.45 1.09
C THR A 43 2.87 -7.15 2.33
N GLN A 44 3.58 -8.13 2.87
CA GLN A 44 4.47 -7.94 4.03
C GLN A 44 5.69 -7.06 3.69
N ILE A 45 6.30 -7.27 2.53
CA ILE A 45 7.42 -6.44 2.04
C ILE A 45 6.96 -4.99 1.89
N SER A 46 5.82 -4.78 1.24
CA SER A 46 5.26 -3.45 1.03
C SER A 46 4.93 -2.76 2.37
N ALA A 47 4.35 -3.50 3.32
CA ALA A 47 4.07 -2.98 4.66
C ALA A 47 5.34 -2.54 5.40
N LYS A 48 6.43 -3.32 5.29
CA LYS A 48 7.73 -2.98 5.87
C LYS A 48 8.31 -1.70 5.25
N GLN A 49 8.25 -1.58 3.92
CA GLN A 49 8.75 -0.41 3.21
C GLN A 49 8.01 0.88 3.61
N VAL A 50 6.70 0.81 3.83
CA VAL A 50 5.93 1.96 4.36
C VAL A 50 6.34 2.31 5.77
N HIS A 51 6.60 1.33 6.63
CA HIS A 51 7.07 1.60 7.99
C HIS A 51 8.44 2.29 7.97
N GLU A 52 9.38 1.76 7.18
CA GLU A 52 10.71 2.34 6.99
C GLU A 52 10.63 3.76 6.40
N LEU A 53 9.69 4.01 5.50
CA LEU A 53 9.44 5.35 4.95
C LEU A 53 8.95 6.32 6.03
N ILE A 54 7.96 5.92 6.84
CA ILE A 54 7.45 6.76 7.94
C ILE A 54 8.59 7.07 8.92
N ASP A 55 9.34 6.05 9.33
CA ASP A 55 10.48 6.23 10.24
C ASP A 55 11.55 7.15 9.64
N ALA A 56 11.82 7.05 8.34
CA ALA A 56 12.76 7.94 7.65
C ALA A 56 12.26 9.39 7.58
N ILE A 57 10.95 9.58 7.34
CA ILE A 57 10.32 10.92 7.35
C ILE A 57 10.45 11.56 8.73
N GLU A 58 10.18 10.80 9.79
CA GLU A 58 10.27 11.25 11.17
C GLU A 58 11.73 11.52 11.61
N ALA A 59 12.68 10.68 11.19
CA ALA A 59 14.07 10.74 11.63
C ALA A 59 14.91 11.82 10.92
N GLN A 60 14.61 12.13 9.65
CA GLN A 60 15.43 13.06 8.85
C GLN A 60 14.62 14.19 8.16
N PRO A 61 13.95 15.07 8.93
CA PRO A 61 13.22 16.23 8.42
C PRO A 61 14.00 17.09 7.41
N SER A 62 15.30 17.29 7.65
CA SER A 62 16.14 18.17 6.85
C SER A 62 16.41 17.67 5.43
N VAL A 63 16.43 16.35 5.22
CA VAL A 63 16.67 15.75 3.90
C VAL A 63 15.47 15.96 2.99
N LEU A 64 14.27 15.96 3.57
CA LEU A 64 13.02 16.12 2.83
C LEU A 64 12.88 17.48 2.18
N ASN A 65 13.57 18.51 2.68
CA ASN A 65 13.60 19.85 2.07
C ASN A 65 14.26 19.88 0.68
N TYR A 66 15.00 18.83 0.30
CA TYR A 66 15.64 18.71 -1.01
C TYR A 66 14.88 17.79 -1.97
N CYS A 67 13.75 17.22 -1.52
CA CYS A 67 12.93 16.36 -2.38
C CYS A 67 12.23 17.19 -3.45
N THR A 68 12.17 16.65 -4.67
CA THR A 68 11.37 17.26 -5.74
C THR A 68 9.87 17.05 -5.46
N PRO A 69 9.00 17.89 -6.03
CA PRO A 69 7.54 17.70 -5.99
C PRO A 69 7.13 16.28 -6.42
N GLU A 70 7.77 15.74 -7.46
CA GLU A 70 7.57 14.37 -7.91
C GLU A 70 7.89 13.33 -6.81
N THR A 71 9.02 13.51 -6.11
CA THR A 71 9.44 12.59 -5.04
C THR A 71 8.43 12.61 -3.89
N ILE A 72 7.96 13.81 -3.51
CA ILE A 72 6.93 13.98 -2.48
C ILE A 72 5.61 13.31 -2.91
N GLY A 73 5.16 13.54 -4.16
CA GLY A 73 3.96 12.90 -4.70
C GLY A 73 4.04 11.37 -4.70
N ARG A 74 5.21 10.81 -5.05
CA ARG A 74 5.46 9.36 -4.98
C ARG A 74 5.45 8.83 -3.55
N MET A 75 6.03 9.55 -2.59
CA MET A 75 5.98 9.17 -1.16
C MET A 75 4.54 9.13 -0.65
N ILE A 76 3.74 10.17 -0.95
CA ILE A 76 2.31 10.22 -0.60
C ILE A 76 1.56 9.06 -1.25
N TYR A 77 1.82 8.78 -2.53
CA TYR A 77 1.19 7.65 -3.23
C TYR A 77 1.48 6.30 -2.54
N MET A 78 2.72 6.03 -2.12
CA MET A 78 3.06 4.81 -1.38
C MET A 78 2.37 4.80 0.00
N LEU A 79 2.38 5.93 0.71
CA LEU A 79 1.70 6.07 1.99
C LEU A 79 0.18 5.88 1.88
N MET A 80 -0.46 6.13 0.74
CA MET A 80 -1.90 5.89 0.56
C MET A 80 -2.22 4.48 0.06
N ASN A 81 -1.44 3.96 -0.89
CA ASN A 81 -1.86 2.81 -1.71
C ASN A 81 -1.24 1.47 -1.31
N THR A 82 -0.32 1.43 -0.35
CA THR A 82 0.19 0.16 0.16
C THR A 82 -0.85 -0.52 1.05
N GLY A 83 -1.16 -1.79 0.75
CA GLY A 83 -2.12 -2.59 1.50
C GLY A 83 -1.75 -2.76 2.97
N ASP A 84 -2.79 -2.89 3.79
CA ASP A 84 -2.70 -3.23 5.21
C ASP A 84 -2.39 -4.72 5.32
N GLY A 85 -1.15 -5.10 5.05
CA GLY A 85 -0.65 -6.40 5.46
C GLY A 85 -0.90 -6.56 6.95
N TRP A 86 -1.76 -7.50 7.32
CA TRP A 86 -2.10 -7.78 8.71
C TRP A 86 -0.81 -8.02 9.49
N ASN A 87 -0.43 -7.09 10.36
CA ASN A 87 0.75 -7.21 11.20
C ASN A 87 0.30 -7.17 12.65
N PHE A 88 0.51 -8.27 13.39
CA PHE A 88 0.26 -8.36 14.83
C PHE A 88 1.05 -7.30 15.65
N ARG A 89 2.01 -6.62 15.01
CA ARG A 89 2.84 -5.53 15.53
C ARG A 89 2.27 -4.12 15.30
N ASP A 90 1.11 -3.99 14.65
CA ASP A 90 0.48 -2.68 14.39
C ASP A 90 -0.10 -2.03 15.66
N VAL A 91 -0.07 -2.74 16.79
CA VAL A 91 -0.29 -2.19 18.14
C VAL A 91 1.05 -1.69 18.67
N GLN A 92 1.30 -0.40 18.53
CA GLN A 92 2.40 0.25 19.24
C GLN A 92 1.96 0.47 20.69
N LEU A 93 2.73 -0.01 21.67
CA LEU A 93 2.50 0.29 23.07
C LEU A 93 3.52 1.34 23.51
N ILE A 94 3.05 2.54 23.84
CA ILE A 94 3.89 3.63 24.33
C ILE A 94 3.77 3.75 25.85
N PRO A 95 4.89 4.02 26.56
CA PRO A 95 4.85 4.33 27.98
C PRO A 95 4.04 5.61 28.20
N SER A 96 2.97 5.55 29.01
CA SER A 96 2.29 6.76 29.48
C SER A 96 2.93 7.28 30.77
N SER A 97 2.68 8.54 31.09
CA SER A 97 3.09 9.18 32.35
C SER A 97 2.52 8.49 33.61
N SER A 98 1.49 7.64 33.44
CA SER A 98 0.90 6.82 34.52
C SER A 98 1.59 5.47 34.74
N GLY A 99 2.61 5.12 33.94
CA GLY A 99 3.27 3.81 33.98
C GLY A 99 2.49 2.66 33.32
N ILE A 100 1.27 2.93 32.83
CA ILE A 100 0.47 2.00 32.04
C ILE A 100 0.86 2.14 30.56
N LEU A 101 1.04 1.01 29.87
CA LEU A 101 1.23 0.99 28.42
C LEU A 101 -0.04 1.49 27.72
N GLN A 102 0.08 2.54 26.92
CA GLN A 102 -1.00 3.10 26.13
C GLN A 102 -0.85 2.64 24.67
N TYR A 103 -1.97 2.41 24.01
CA TYR A 103 -1.98 2.23 22.56
C TYR A 103 -1.48 3.53 21.90
N GLY A 104 -0.37 3.43 21.17
CA GLY A 104 0.13 4.46 20.29
C GLY A 104 -0.71 4.60 19.03
N PRO A 105 -0.46 5.66 18.24
CA PRO A 105 -1.23 5.90 17.03
C PRO A 105 -1.17 4.68 16.12
N GLY A 106 -2.34 4.25 15.64
CA GLY A 106 -2.43 3.12 14.72
C GLY A 106 -1.61 3.37 13.45
N ARG A 107 -1.27 2.31 12.72
CA ARG A 107 -0.50 2.42 11.47
C ARG A 107 -1.12 3.43 10.48
N ASN A 108 -2.44 3.51 10.38
CA ASN A 108 -3.12 4.51 9.55
C ASN A 108 -2.92 5.93 10.08
N GLU A 109 -3.05 6.16 11.39
CA GLU A 109 -2.81 7.48 11.98
C GLU A 109 -1.37 7.96 11.73
N ARG A 110 -0.37 7.06 11.77
CA ARG A 110 1.02 7.40 11.40
C ARG A 110 1.18 7.72 9.91
N ARG A 111 0.49 6.99 9.03
CA ARG A 111 0.48 7.28 7.57
C ARG A 111 -0.15 8.64 7.30
N GLU A 112 -1.30 8.91 7.90
CA GLU A 112 -2.01 10.19 7.80
C GLU A 112 -1.14 11.33 8.34
N ALA A 113 -0.49 11.16 9.50
CA ALA A 113 0.42 12.14 10.06
C ALA A 113 1.64 12.41 9.16
N ALA A 114 2.22 11.37 8.56
CA ALA A 114 3.32 11.52 7.62
C ALA A 114 2.89 12.27 6.34
N ILE A 115 1.69 11.97 5.80
CA ILE A 115 1.13 12.71 4.65
C ILE A 115 0.94 14.18 5.01
N LEU A 116 0.34 14.47 6.17
CA LEU A 116 0.18 15.85 6.65
C LEU A 116 1.53 16.55 6.80
N TYR A 117 2.52 15.89 7.38
CA TYR A 117 3.86 16.45 7.51
C TYR A 117 4.45 16.83 6.14
N LEU A 118 4.39 15.91 5.17
CA LEU A 118 4.89 16.15 3.80
C LEU A 118 4.16 17.34 3.15
N LEU A 119 2.84 17.44 3.30
CA LEU A 119 2.04 18.49 2.66
C LEU A 119 2.16 19.84 3.37
N GLN A 120 2.15 19.89 4.69
CA GLN A 120 2.11 21.15 5.44
C GLN A 120 3.49 21.75 5.66
N THR A 121 4.53 20.91 5.74
CA THR A 121 5.88 21.37 6.10
C THR A 121 6.76 21.60 4.88
N LEU A 122 6.63 20.76 3.85
CA LEU A 122 7.53 20.81 2.70
C LEU A 122 6.97 21.63 1.54
N VAL A 123 5.65 21.83 1.48
CA VAL A 123 5.02 22.55 0.38
C VAL A 123 5.05 24.03 0.65
N THR A 124 5.76 24.77 -0.19
CA THR A 124 6.00 26.21 0.01
C THR A 124 5.10 27.09 -0.85
N SER A 125 4.48 26.54 -1.90
CA SER A 125 3.66 27.31 -2.82
C SER A 125 2.50 26.52 -3.44
N LYS A 126 1.45 27.22 -3.88
CA LYS A 126 0.31 26.63 -4.61
C LYS A 126 0.73 25.86 -5.85
N ARG A 127 1.78 26.34 -6.55
CA ARG A 127 2.32 25.68 -7.73
C ARG A 127 2.97 24.35 -7.38
N GLU A 128 3.76 24.34 -6.30
CA GLU A 128 4.41 23.13 -5.81
C GLU A 128 3.38 22.10 -5.32
N TYR A 129 2.34 22.55 -4.60
CA TYR A 129 1.22 21.71 -4.22
C TYR A 129 0.56 21.04 -5.42
N GLN A 130 0.22 21.83 -6.45
CA GLN A 130 -0.36 21.33 -7.69
C GLN A 130 0.55 20.29 -8.37
N GLU A 131 1.85 20.55 -8.42
CA GLU A 131 2.83 19.64 -9.02
C GLU A 131 2.93 18.32 -8.25
N ILE A 132 2.95 18.38 -6.91
CA ILE A 132 2.89 17.18 -6.05
C ILE A 132 1.65 16.34 -6.38
N LEU A 133 0.48 16.98 -6.47
CA LEU A 133 -0.77 16.30 -6.79
C LEU A 133 -0.73 15.65 -8.18
N GLU A 134 -0.10 16.27 -9.18
CA GLU A 134 0.09 15.66 -10.52
C GLU A 134 0.91 14.36 -10.48
N HIS A 135 1.75 14.20 -9.46
CA HIS A 135 2.70 13.09 -9.31
C HIS A 135 2.26 12.01 -8.30
N ILE A 136 1.06 12.14 -7.72
CA ILE A 136 0.47 11.06 -6.92
C ILE A 136 -0.05 9.99 -7.90
N GLY A 137 0.74 8.94 -8.09
CA GLY A 137 0.41 7.79 -8.93
C GLY A 137 1.01 7.80 -10.33
N PRO A 138 0.53 6.92 -11.23
CA PRO A 138 1.10 6.76 -12.56
C PRO A 138 1.02 8.06 -13.38
N VAL A 139 2.15 8.52 -13.89
CA VAL A 139 2.24 9.70 -14.77
C VAL A 139 2.13 9.25 -16.22
N THR A 140 1.31 9.96 -17.01
CA THR A 140 1.19 9.71 -18.46
C THR A 140 2.15 10.65 -19.19
N PRO A 141 3.18 10.14 -19.89
CA PRO A 141 4.09 10.99 -20.66
C PRO A 141 3.32 11.76 -21.74
N GLY A 142 3.57 13.06 -21.85
CA GLY A 142 2.91 13.92 -22.85
C GLY A 142 1.46 14.31 -22.53
N ALA A 143 1.00 14.11 -21.29
CA ALA A 143 -0.32 14.55 -20.85
C ALA A 143 -0.51 16.06 -21.06
N SER A 144 -1.69 16.42 -21.55
CA SER A 144 -2.14 17.81 -21.68
C SER A 144 -2.29 18.47 -20.30
N ALA A 145 -2.30 19.80 -20.28
CA ALA A 145 -2.53 20.58 -19.06
C ALA A 145 -3.87 20.23 -18.38
N THR A 146 -4.91 19.95 -19.17
CA THR A 146 -6.22 19.56 -18.66
C THR A 146 -6.20 18.18 -17.99
N GLU A 147 -5.51 17.20 -18.57
CA GLU A 147 -5.37 15.87 -17.97
C GLU A 147 -4.56 15.90 -16.67
N LYS A 148 -3.57 16.78 -16.59
CA LYS A 148 -2.80 17.03 -15.37
C LYS A 148 -3.67 17.65 -14.27
N ALA A 149 -4.45 18.68 -14.60
CA ALA A 149 -5.36 19.32 -13.66
C ALA A 149 -6.42 18.34 -13.11
N ASN A 150 -7.07 17.56 -13.99
CA ASN A 150 -8.06 16.58 -13.58
C ASN A 150 -7.46 15.48 -12.67
N ARG A 151 -6.21 15.08 -12.95
CA ARG A 151 -5.49 14.11 -12.12
C ARG A 151 -5.18 14.68 -10.74
N ALA A 152 -4.71 15.92 -10.69
CA ALA A 152 -4.45 16.59 -9.43
C ALA A 152 -5.72 16.71 -8.58
N GLU A 153 -6.86 17.07 -9.18
CA GLU A 153 -8.16 17.12 -8.51
C GLU A 153 -8.58 15.75 -7.97
N ALA A 154 -8.48 14.69 -8.79
CA ALA A 154 -8.77 13.33 -8.36
C ALA A 154 -7.85 12.88 -7.20
N ASN A 155 -6.57 13.24 -7.25
CA ASN A 155 -5.61 12.89 -6.21
C ASN A 155 -5.84 13.67 -4.91
N GLN A 156 -6.26 14.93 -4.99
CA GLN A 156 -6.70 15.68 -3.81
C GLN A 156 -7.91 15.01 -3.15
N GLN A 157 -8.89 14.56 -3.95
CA GLN A 157 -10.03 13.82 -3.42
C GLN A 157 -9.60 12.51 -2.77
N GLN A 158 -8.63 11.78 -3.36
CA GLN A 158 -8.09 10.57 -2.73
C GLN A 158 -7.41 10.84 -1.40
N ILE A 159 -6.66 11.95 -1.25
CA ILE A 159 -6.10 12.34 0.05
C ILE A 159 -7.23 12.61 1.04
N MET A 160 -8.26 13.36 0.63
CA MET A 160 -9.42 13.67 1.47
C MET A 160 -10.17 12.41 1.94
N ASP A 161 -10.25 11.39 1.11
CA ASP A 161 -10.91 10.12 1.42
C ASP A 161 -10.03 9.21 2.28
N PHE A 162 -8.71 9.32 2.17
CA PHE A 162 -7.74 8.57 2.97
C PHE A 162 -7.62 9.09 4.40
N LEU A 163 -7.60 10.41 4.58
CA LEU A 163 -7.50 11.03 5.90
C LEU A 163 -8.83 10.88 6.66
N ASP A 164 -8.77 10.60 7.97
CA ASP A 164 -9.95 10.49 8.81
C ASP A 164 -9.87 11.42 10.05
N GLY A 165 -11.02 11.62 10.71
CA GLY A 165 -11.11 12.19 12.03
C GLY A 165 -10.42 13.55 12.18
N ARG A 166 -9.34 13.57 12.98
CA ARG A 166 -8.59 14.79 13.29
C ARG A 166 -7.74 15.24 12.11
N GLN A 167 -7.05 14.33 11.46
CA GLN A 167 -6.11 14.58 10.38
C GLN A 167 -6.82 15.16 9.17
N LYS A 168 -8.01 14.66 8.84
CA LYS A 168 -8.87 15.24 7.79
C LYS A 168 -9.24 16.69 8.09
N ARG A 169 -9.64 17.00 9.32
CA ARG A 169 -9.99 18.38 9.73
C ARG A 169 -8.78 19.31 9.64
N GLU A 170 -7.62 18.83 10.07
CA GLU A 170 -6.37 19.58 10.01
C GLU A 170 -5.95 19.88 8.57
N PHE A 171 -6.09 18.89 7.68
CA PHE A 171 -5.85 19.07 6.25
C PHE A 171 -6.80 20.09 5.60
N VAL A 172 -8.10 20.01 5.89
CA VAL A 172 -9.09 20.96 5.36
C VAL A 172 -8.79 22.38 5.84
N SER A 173 -8.50 22.57 7.14
CA SER A 173 -8.15 23.87 7.69
C SER A 173 -6.89 24.44 7.01
N TRP A 174 -5.86 23.60 6.83
CA TRP A 174 -4.65 24.01 6.12
C TRP A 174 -4.94 24.37 4.66
N LEU A 175 -5.77 23.60 3.96
CA LEU A 175 -6.17 23.90 2.58
C LEU A 175 -6.90 25.24 2.48
N GLU A 176 -7.81 25.54 3.40
CA GLU A 176 -8.54 26.81 3.44
C GLU A 176 -7.59 28.00 3.63
N ASP A 177 -6.59 27.87 4.51
CA ASP A 177 -5.58 28.91 4.74
C ASP A 177 -4.56 29.03 3.60
N PHE A 178 -4.30 27.92 2.91
CA PHE A 178 -3.30 27.82 1.85
C PHE A 178 -3.83 28.21 0.47
N THR A 179 -5.15 28.12 0.22
CA THR A 179 -5.83 28.43 -1.06
C THR A 179 -6.19 29.90 -1.26
#